data_AF-A0A811R4K6-F1
#
_entry.id   AF-A0A811R4K6-F1
#
_cell.length_a   1.000
_cell.length_b   1.000
_cell.length_c   1.000
_cell.angle_alpha   90.00
_cell.angle_beta   90.00
_cell.angle_gamma   90.00
#
_symmetry.space_group_name_H-M   'P 1'
#
loop_
_entity.id
_entity.type
_entity.pdbx_description
1 polymer ?
#
loop_
_entity_poly.entity_id
_entity_poly.type
_entity_poly.pdbx_seq_one_letter_code
_entity_poly.pdbx_strand_id
1 'polypeptide(L)'
;MLLRRHVRPSSSGHAGEASVAAVGALEKEAEELETEVNKLISGPSRRGALESEKEAFSADILKFEAVVDAWNTKINEKEQTLGNLEKELEAKVLDTQRSAAEVQDLLKQVDAQPVNVRGMDRMRREMQAIEDDIANAEEGKAALEDKVWEVEAKLVTKLEELAEQCNQALKKLKPTVDFQYMINSKGSSPAEMLDATHKVEEETQAAARNLLELLDGMAEHKEFIETTIAQRRTDLYETADYIQPACWADVITF
;
A
#
# COMPACT_ATOMS: atom_id res chain seq x y z
N MET A 1 -58.08 142.76 28.09
CA MET A 1 -59.53 143.03 28.16
C MET A 1 -60.28 141.92 27.42
N LEU A 2 -61.25 141.33 28.13
CA LEU A 2 -62.53 140.75 27.66
C LEU A 2 -62.59 139.42 26.87
N LEU A 3 -63.36 138.50 27.47
CA LEU A 3 -63.84 137.20 27.01
C LEU A 3 -64.65 137.26 25.70
N ARG A 4 -64.65 136.14 24.96
CA ARG A 4 -65.86 135.66 24.27
C ARG A 4 -65.89 134.12 24.21
N ARG A 5 -66.89 133.53 24.88
CA ARG A 5 -67.34 132.14 24.68
C ARG A 5 -67.99 132.02 23.30
N HIS A 6 -67.67 130.97 22.57
CA HIS A 6 -68.48 130.45 21.47
C HIS A 6 -68.60 128.93 21.59
N VAL A 7 -69.82 128.44 21.37
CA VAL A 7 -70.26 127.05 21.55
C VAL A 7 -70.38 126.38 20.18
N ARG A 8 -69.70 125.20 20.06
CA ARG A 8 -69.90 123.99 19.21
C ARG A 8 -69.95 124.12 17.66
N PRO A 9 -69.41 123.11 16.94
CA PRO A 9 -70.24 121.97 16.51
C PRO A 9 -69.64 120.58 16.80
N SER A 10 -70.52 119.57 16.85
CA SER A 10 -70.27 118.14 17.15
C SER A 10 -69.65 117.41 15.96
N SER A 11 -68.50 116.74 16.15
CA SER A 11 -67.73 116.01 15.13
C SER A 11 -67.88 114.47 15.18
N SER A 12 -68.95 113.96 15.81
CA SER A 12 -69.04 112.55 16.21
C SER A 12 -69.40 111.53 15.11
N GLY A 13 -69.63 111.94 13.86
CA GLY A 13 -70.04 111.03 12.77
C GLY A 13 -68.89 110.47 11.91
N HIS A 14 -67.90 111.30 11.55
CA HIS A 14 -66.79 110.89 10.68
C HIS A 14 -65.72 110.05 11.40
N ALA A 15 -65.67 110.12 12.73
CA ALA A 15 -64.78 109.28 13.53
C ALA A 15 -65.23 107.80 13.58
N GLY A 16 -66.53 107.53 13.40
CA GLY A 16 -67.09 106.17 13.45
C GLY A 16 -66.88 105.37 12.16
N GLU A 17 -67.09 105.98 10.99
CA GLU A 17 -66.85 105.30 9.70
C GLU A 17 -65.36 105.02 9.45
N ALA A 18 -64.48 105.95 9.84
CA ALA A 18 -63.04 105.74 9.78
C ALA A 18 -62.58 104.60 10.72
N SER A 19 -63.22 104.44 11.89
CA SER A 19 -62.90 103.33 12.79
C SER A 19 -63.39 101.99 12.27
N VAL A 20 -64.58 101.93 11.65
CA VAL A 20 -65.13 100.68 11.07
C VAL A 20 -64.28 100.20 9.89
N ALA A 21 -63.84 101.12 9.02
CA ALA A 21 -62.93 100.77 7.93
C ALA A 21 -61.56 100.29 8.43
N ALA A 22 -61.03 100.89 9.51
CA ALA A 22 -59.80 100.45 10.15
C ALA A 22 -59.95 99.06 10.81
N VAL A 23 -61.09 98.78 11.45
CA VAL A 23 -61.39 97.47 12.02
C VAL A 23 -61.48 96.40 10.95
N GLY A 24 -62.17 96.66 9.83
CA GLY A 24 -62.25 95.70 8.72
C GLY A 24 -60.91 95.44 8.03
N ALA A 25 -60.04 96.44 7.95
CA ALA A 25 -58.66 96.26 7.46
C ALA A 25 -57.82 95.40 8.43
N LEU A 26 -57.97 95.63 9.73
CA LEU A 26 -57.31 94.84 10.77
C LEU A 26 -57.85 93.40 10.85
N GLU A 27 -59.15 93.19 10.62
CA GLU A 27 -59.75 91.84 10.54
C GLU A 27 -59.19 91.07 9.33
N LYS A 28 -59.07 91.73 8.17
CA LYS A 28 -58.48 91.11 6.99
C LYS A 28 -56.98 90.80 7.18
N GLU A 29 -56.25 91.70 7.83
CA GLU A 29 -54.85 91.47 8.23
C GLU A 29 -54.74 90.34 9.26
N ALA A 30 -55.68 90.24 10.20
CA ALA A 30 -55.75 89.17 11.17
C ALA A 30 -56.05 87.81 10.51
N GLU A 31 -56.99 87.75 9.57
CA GLU A 31 -57.29 86.55 8.78
C GLU A 31 -56.09 86.13 7.91
N GLU A 32 -55.41 87.07 7.25
CA GLU A 32 -54.19 86.80 6.48
C GLU A 32 -53.07 86.26 7.38
N LEU A 33 -52.85 86.88 8.55
CA LEU A 33 -51.90 86.41 9.55
C LEU A 33 -52.28 85.03 10.10
N GLU A 34 -53.57 84.76 10.32
CA GLU A 34 -54.06 83.47 10.82
C GLU A 34 -53.91 82.36 9.77
N THR A 35 -54.15 82.65 8.49
CA THR A 35 -53.87 81.71 7.40
C THR A 35 -52.37 81.40 7.28
N GLU A 36 -51.51 82.40 7.50
CA GLU A 36 -50.06 82.22 7.42
C GLU A 36 -49.50 81.47 8.64
N VAL A 37 -50.04 81.74 9.82
CA VAL A 37 -49.78 80.95 11.04
C VAL A 37 -50.22 79.50 10.84
N ASN A 38 -51.41 79.26 10.28
CA ASN A 38 -51.90 77.91 10.00
C ASN A 38 -51.04 77.16 8.96
N LYS A 39 -50.47 77.84 7.97
CA LYS A 39 -49.48 77.23 7.04
C LYS A 39 -48.16 76.89 7.73
N LEU A 40 -47.66 77.76 8.62
CA LEU A 40 -46.45 77.51 9.40
C LEU A 40 -46.63 76.39 10.43
N ILE A 41 -47.85 76.20 10.94
CA ILE A 41 -48.22 75.12 11.85
C ILE A 41 -48.42 73.78 11.13
N SER A 42 -48.96 73.80 9.90
CA SER A 42 -49.28 72.56 9.14
C SER A 42 -48.11 71.99 8.33
N GLY A 43 -47.06 72.78 8.06
CA GLY A 43 -45.83 72.31 7.43
C GLY A 43 -44.87 71.59 8.41
N PRO A 44 -44.01 70.66 7.95
CA PRO A 44 -42.96 70.08 8.80
C PRO A 44 -42.09 71.21 9.38
N SER A 45 -41.97 71.28 10.70
CA SER A 45 -41.09 72.26 11.32
C SER A 45 -39.66 72.04 10.84
N ARG A 46 -39.00 73.09 10.33
CA ARG A 46 -37.58 73.08 9.95
C ARG A 46 -36.70 72.47 11.05
N ARG A 47 -37.09 72.66 12.31
CA ARG A 47 -36.45 72.06 13.48
C ARG A 47 -36.53 70.54 13.47
N GLY A 48 -37.69 69.96 13.19
CA GLY A 48 -37.87 68.51 13.15
C GLY A 48 -37.08 67.83 12.02
N ALA A 49 -36.96 68.50 10.87
CA ALA A 49 -36.11 68.00 9.77
C ALA A 49 -34.62 67.96 10.16
N LEU A 50 -34.12 69.02 10.81
CA LEU A 50 -32.75 69.08 11.31
C LEU A 50 -32.50 68.09 12.47
N GLU A 51 -33.48 67.86 13.33
CA GLU A 51 -33.40 66.85 14.39
C GLU A 51 -33.32 65.43 13.80
N SER A 52 -34.12 65.12 12.78
CA SER A 52 -34.05 63.84 12.06
C SER A 52 -32.71 63.64 11.34
N GLU A 53 -32.17 64.69 10.69
CA GLU A 53 -30.86 64.63 10.05
C GLU A 53 -29.73 64.40 11.06
N LYS A 54 -29.78 65.08 12.22
CA LYS A 54 -28.84 64.87 13.32
C LYS A 54 -28.90 63.44 13.85
N GLU A 55 -30.09 62.87 14.00
CA GLU A 55 -30.26 61.47 14.42
C GLU A 55 -29.67 60.49 13.39
N ALA A 56 -29.89 60.73 12.09
CA ALA A 56 -29.31 59.94 11.02
C ALA A 56 -27.77 59.97 11.05
N PHE A 57 -27.16 61.17 11.18
CA PHE A 57 -25.71 61.29 11.32
C PHE A 57 -25.18 60.61 12.59
N SER A 58 -25.91 60.74 13.71
CA SER A 58 -25.53 60.08 14.95
C SER A 58 -25.56 58.54 14.80
N ALA A 59 -26.56 58.01 14.10
CA ALA A 59 -26.65 56.59 13.80
C ALA A 59 -25.50 56.11 12.89
N ASP A 60 -25.10 56.92 11.91
CA ASP A 60 -23.97 56.58 11.04
C ASP A 60 -22.62 56.66 11.77
N ILE A 61 -22.43 57.64 12.66
CA ILE A 61 -21.25 57.69 13.55
C ILE A 61 -21.14 56.39 14.36
N LEU A 62 -22.24 55.93 14.97
CA LEU A 62 -22.25 54.67 15.72
C LEU A 62 -21.91 53.45 14.85
N LYS A 63 -22.33 53.42 13.58
CA LYS A 63 -21.93 52.36 12.64
C LYS A 63 -20.44 52.43 12.34
N PHE A 64 -19.88 53.62 12.13
CA PHE A 64 -18.44 53.78 11.90
C PHE A 64 -17.62 53.37 13.11
N GLU A 65 -18.03 53.76 14.32
CA GLU A 65 -17.41 53.32 15.57
C GLU A 65 -17.41 51.79 15.68
N ALA A 66 -18.55 51.14 15.42
CA ALA A 66 -18.64 49.67 15.43
C ALA A 66 -17.71 49.01 14.39
N VAL A 67 -17.56 49.60 13.20
CA VAL A 67 -16.61 49.13 12.19
C VAL A 67 -15.17 49.29 12.69
N VAL A 68 -14.82 50.46 13.21
CA VAL A 68 -13.48 50.74 13.75
C VAL A 68 -13.12 49.75 14.86
N ASP A 69 -14.02 49.49 15.80
CA ASP A 69 -13.80 48.53 16.88
C ASP A 69 -13.61 47.10 16.36
N ALA A 70 -14.39 46.69 15.35
CA ALA A 70 -14.23 45.38 14.73
C ALA A 70 -12.87 45.23 14.03
N TRP A 71 -12.41 46.27 13.33
CA TRP A 71 -11.09 46.27 12.69
C TRP A 71 -9.95 46.32 13.70
N ASN A 72 -10.06 47.12 14.76
CA ASN A 72 -9.07 47.16 15.83
C ASN A 72 -8.94 45.80 16.53
N THR A 73 -10.07 45.12 16.77
CA THR A 73 -10.06 43.76 17.33
C THR A 73 -9.30 42.79 16.42
N LYS A 74 -9.59 42.81 15.10
CA LYS A 74 -8.89 41.97 14.12
C LYS A 74 -7.40 42.30 14.00
N ILE A 75 -7.04 43.59 14.08
CA ILE A 75 -5.64 44.03 14.03
C ILE A 75 -4.90 43.46 15.24
N ASN A 76 -5.43 43.61 16.44
CA ASN A 76 -4.82 43.08 17.67
C ASN A 76 -4.70 41.55 17.65
N GLU A 77 -5.72 40.83 17.17
CA GLU A 77 -5.63 39.37 16.97
C GLU A 77 -4.50 39.00 16.02
N LYS A 78 -4.37 39.71 14.89
CA LYS A 78 -3.31 39.46 13.91
C LYS A 78 -1.92 39.79 14.47
N GLU A 79 -1.77 40.91 15.17
CA GLU A 79 -0.53 41.29 15.86
C GLU A 79 -0.10 40.23 16.88
N GLN A 80 -1.03 39.69 17.66
CA GLN A 80 -0.74 38.59 18.60
C GLN A 80 -0.30 37.32 17.87
N THR A 81 -0.99 36.92 16.80
CA THR A 81 -0.59 35.74 16.01
C THR A 81 0.78 35.91 15.36
N LEU A 82 1.08 37.10 14.87
CA LEU A 82 2.35 37.42 14.24
C LEU A 82 3.49 37.35 15.27
N GLY A 83 3.31 37.96 16.45
CA GLY A 83 4.31 37.91 17.51
C GLY A 83 4.57 36.48 18.04
N ASN A 84 3.57 35.59 18.01
CA ASN A 84 3.76 34.19 18.35
C ASN A 84 4.58 33.44 17.28
N LEU A 85 4.30 33.68 16.00
CA LEU A 85 5.04 33.08 14.88
C LEU A 85 6.50 33.57 14.83
N GLU A 86 6.75 34.84 15.14
CA GLU A 86 8.12 35.38 15.22
C GLU A 86 8.96 34.66 16.28
N LYS A 87 8.40 34.43 17.47
CA LYS A 87 9.07 33.67 18.54
C LYS A 87 9.34 32.22 18.14
N GLU A 88 8.38 31.57 17.47
CA GLU A 88 8.56 30.20 16.97
C GLU A 88 9.65 30.14 15.89
N LEU A 89 9.68 31.11 14.98
CA LEU A 89 10.70 31.21 13.95
C LEU A 89 12.10 31.41 14.56
N GLU A 90 12.23 32.30 15.55
CA GLU A 90 13.48 32.54 16.26
C GLU A 90 13.99 31.26 16.95
N ALA A 91 13.11 30.53 17.62
CA ALA A 91 13.45 29.24 18.22
C ALA A 91 13.94 28.21 17.19
N LYS A 92 13.26 28.12 16.02
CA LYS A 92 13.66 27.22 14.92
C LYS A 92 15.01 27.59 14.31
N VAL A 93 15.30 28.89 14.18
CA VAL A 93 16.59 29.37 13.67
C VAL A 93 17.72 28.96 14.62
N LEU A 94 17.55 29.12 15.93
CA LEU A 94 18.54 28.73 16.92
C LEU A 94 18.80 27.21 16.91
N ASP A 95 17.75 26.40 16.81
CA ASP A 95 17.88 24.93 16.73
C ASP A 95 18.60 24.47 15.44
N THR A 96 18.28 25.11 14.31
CA THR A 96 18.96 24.84 13.03
C THR A 96 20.44 25.20 13.09
N GLN A 97 20.78 26.33 13.73
CA GLN A 97 22.18 26.73 13.93
C GLN A 97 22.93 25.75 14.84
N ARG A 98 22.30 25.31 15.92
CA ARG A 98 22.87 24.34 16.85
C ARG A 98 23.14 23.00 16.16
N SER A 99 22.16 22.44 15.46
CA SER A 99 22.32 21.17 14.74
C SER A 99 23.39 21.27 13.65
N ALA A 100 23.49 22.39 12.93
CA ALA A 100 24.56 22.62 11.97
C ALA A 100 25.96 22.61 12.62
N ALA A 101 26.10 23.21 13.80
CA ALA A 101 27.34 23.18 14.56
C ALA A 101 27.70 21.76 15.02
N GLU A 102 26.73 21.01 15.54
CA GLU A 102 26.92 19.60 15.95
C GLU A 102 27.37 18.72 14.77
N VAL A 103 26.77 18.88 13.59
CA VAL A 103 27.17 18.17 12.37
C VAL A 103 28.61 18.52 11.96
N GLN A 104 28.98 19.80 12.04
CA GLN A 104 30.33 20.24 11.69
C GLN A 104 31.38 19.62 12.63
N ASP A 105 31.08 19.52 13.92
CA ASP A 105 31.99 18.92 14.89
C ASP A 105 32.11 17.41 14.74
N LEU A 106 31.00 16.71 14.42
CA LEU A 106 31.04 15.29 14.08
C LEU A 106 31.91 15.02 12.84
N LEU A 107 31.81 15.87 11.80
CA LEU A 107 32.66 15.76 10.62
C LEU A 107 34.15 15.90 10.98
N LYS A 108 34.51 16.92 11.77
CA LYS A 108 35.90 17.07 12.24
C LYS A 108 36.37 15.86 13.05
N GLN A 109 35.52 15.28 13.89
CA GLN A 109 35.85 14.08 14.66
C GLN A 109 36.09 12.87 13.74
N VAL A 110 35.24 12.67 12.73
CA VAL A 110 35.42 11.62 11.72
C VAL A 110 36.73 11.82 10.95
N ASP A 111 37.01 13.05 10.50
CA ASP A 111 38.24 13.37 9.76
C ASP A 111 39.50 13.23 10.62
N ALA A 112 39.40 13.50 11.92
CA ALA A 112 40.50 13.37 12.88
C ALA A 112 40.76 11.91 13.29
N GLN A 113 39.88 10.95 12.98
CA GLN A 113 40.12 9.54 13.27
C GLN A 113 41.24 9.00 12.37
N PRO A 114 42.40 8.58 12.93
CA PRO A 114 43.56 8.15 12.15
C PRO A 114 43.40 6.77 11.48
N VAL A 115 42.21 6.18 11.51
CA VAL A 115 41.93 4.79 11.15
C VAL A 115 40.79 4.73 10.15
N ASN A 116 41.12 4.85 8.87
CA ASN A 116 40.28 4.30 7.82
C ASN A 116 41.17 3.77 6.67
N VAL A 117 42.00 4.63 6.08
CA VAL A 117 42.83 4.23 4.92
C VAL A 117 43.85 3.14 5.25
N ARG A 118 44.63 3.29 6.33
CA ARG A 118 45.65 2.28 6.70
C ARG A 118 45.06 0.95 7.17
N GLY A 119 43.88 0.98 7.79
CA GLY A 119 43.15 -0.22 8.18
C GLY A 119 42.61 -0.96 6.96
N MET A 120 41.99 -0.23 6.03
CA MET A 120 41.52 -0.77 4.75
C MET A 120 42.67 -1.34 3.90
N ASP A 121 43.82 -0.64 3.85
CA ASP A 121 44.98 -1.12 3.09
C ASP A 121 45.59 -2.39 3.68
N ARG A 122 45.60 -2.53 5.02
CA ARG A 122 46.02 -3.78 5.68
C ARG A 122 45.06 -4.91 5.34
N MET A 123 43.77 -4.68 5.53
CA MET A 123 42.73 -5.67 5.26
C MET A 123 42.72 -6.11 3.78
N ARG A 124 42.96 -5.18 2.84
CA ARG A 124 43.09 -5.49 1.42
C ARG A 124 44.26 -6.45 1.15
N ARG A 125 45.43 -6.21 1.76
CA ARG A 125 46.60 -7.10 1.58
C ARG A 125 46.36 -8.48 2.18
N GLU A 126 45.73 -8.54 3.36
CA GLU A 126 45.38 -9.81 4.01
C GLU A 126 44.35 -10.60 3.18
N MET A 127 43.33 -9.92 2.63
CA MET A 127 42.37 -10.55 1.72
C MET A 127 43.06 -11.12 0.46
N GLN A 128 43.94 -10.35 -0.16
CA GLN A 128 44.68 -10.81 -1.34
C GLN A 128 45.53 -12.04 -1.03
N ALA A 129 46.21 -12.07 0.12
CA ALA A 129 46.99 -13.24 0.54
C ALA A 129 46.11 -14.50 0.71
N ILE A 130 44.91 -14.33 1.27
CA ILE A 130 43.95 -15.44 1.40
C ILE A 130 43.47 -15.92 0.02
N GLU A 131 43.18 -15.00 -0.91
CA GLU A 131 42.80 -15.35 -2.28
C GLU A 131 43.90 -16.13 -3.00
N ASP A 132 45.16 -15.71 -2.86
CA ASP A 132 46.32 -16.40 -3.43
C ASP A 132 46.51 -17.80 -2.81
N ASP A 133 46.33 -17.94 -1.48
CA ASP A 133 46.41 -19.22 -0.79
C ASP A 133 45.29 -20.20 -1.24
N ILE A 134 44.07 -19.69 -1.46
CA ILE A 134 42.96 -20.48 -2.00
C ILE A 134 43.30 -20.97 -3.41
N ALA A 135 43.77 -20.09 -4.29
CA ALA A 135 44.14 -20.45 -5.66
C ALA A 135 45.23 -21.54 -5.69
N ASN A 136 46.25 -21.41 -4.85
CA ASN A 136 47.31 -22.42 -4.72
C ASN A 136 46.77 -23.76 -4.19
N ALA A 137 45.84 -23.73 -3.23
CA ALA A 137 45.21 -24.94 -2.70
C ALA A 137 44.33 -25.63 -3.75
N GLU A 138 43.61 -24.87 -4.58
CA GLU A 138 42.81 -25.38 -5.68
C GLU A 138 43.66 -26.01 -6.78
N GLU A 139 44.79 -25.39 -7.15
CA GLU A 139 45.75 -25.99 -8.08
C GLU A 139 46.33 -27.30 -7.53
N GLY A 140 46.72 -27.30 -6.25
CA GLY A 140 47.21 -28.49 -5.56
C GLY A 140 46.17 -29.62 -5.53
N LYS A 141 44.89 -29.29 -5.33
CA LYS A 141 43.78 -30.25 -5.39
C LYS A 141 43.63 -30.84 -6.78
N ALA A 142 43.59 -30.02 -7.83
CA ALA A 142 43.47 -30.48 -9.21
C ALA A 142 44.61 -31.45 -9.59
N ALA A 143 45.85 -31.12 -9.21
CA ALA A 143 47.01 -31.98 -9.45
C ALA A 143 46.93 -33.33 -8.70
N LEU A 144 46.27 -33.37 -7.53
CA LEU A 144 46.03 -34.61 -6.79
C LEU A 144 44.90 -35.43 -7.43
N GLU A 145 43.83 -34.79 -7.89
CA GLU A 145 42.73 -35.45 -8.61
C GLU A 145 43.26 -36.14 -9.88
N ASP A 146 44.11 -35.47 -10.66
CA ASP A 146 44.75 -36.08 -11.84
C ASP A 146 45.56 -37.33 -11.50
N LYS A 147 46.31 -37.31 -10.40
CA LYS A 147 47.07 -38.47 -9.92
C LYS A 147 46.17 -39.60 -9.46
N VAL A 148 45.04 -39.29 -8.83
CA VAL A 148 44.04 -40.29 -8.44
C VAL A 148 43.49 -40.98 -9.68
N TRP A 149 43.07 -40.23 -10.69
CA TRP A 149 42.59 -40.79 -11.96
C TRP A 149 43.65 -41.66 -12.65
N GLU A 150 44.92 -41.24 -12.66
CA GLU A 150 46.01 -42.02 -13.23
C GLU A 150 46.23 -43.35 -12.47
N VAL A 151 46.22 -43.32 -11.15
CA VAL A 151 46.39 -44.51 -10.30
C VAL A 151 45.20 -45.45 -10.44
N GLU A 152 43.97 -44.93 -10.45
CA GLU A 152 42.75 -45.72 -10.66
C GLU A 152 42.79 -46.44 -12.02
N ALA A 153 43.16 -45.75 -13.09
CA ALA A 153 43.31 -46.36 -14.42
C ALA A 153 44.37 -47.48 -14.43
N LYS A 154 45.52 -47.26 -13.79
CA LYS A 154 46.57 -48.28 -13.64
C LYS A 154 46.11 -49.47 -12.81
N LEU A 155 45.29 -49.24 -11.79
CA LEU A 155 44.76 -50.32 -10.94
C LEU A 155 43.75 -51.17 -11.71
N VAL A 156 42.79 -50.55 -12.41
CA VAL A 156 41.79 -51.25 -13.23
C VAL A 156 42.47 -52.15 -14.26
N THR A 157 43.41 -51.59 -15.03
CA THR A 157 44.18 -52.36 -16.02
C THR A 157 44.96 -53.54 -15.40
N LYS A 158 45.58 -53.35 -14.23
CA LYS A 158 46.28 -54.43 -13.54
C LYS A 158 45.34 -55.53 -13.04
N LEU A 159 44.15 -55.16 -12.56
CA LEU A 159 43.13 -56.13 -12.15
C LEU A 159 42.62 -56.92 -13.36
N GLU A 160 42.42 -56.27 -14.52
CA GLU A 160 42.03 -56.91 -15.79
C GLU A 160 43.06 -57.96 -16.22
N GLU A 161 44.34 -57.59 -16.22
CA GLU A 161 45.44 -58.50 -16.53
C GLU A 161 45.47 -59.71 -15.59
N LEU A 162 45.29 -59.50 -14.28
CA LEU A 162 45.29 -60.57 -13.29
C LEU A 162 44.07 -61.49 -13.41
N ALA A 163 42.88 -60.93 -13.60
CA ALA A 163 41.66 -61.70 -13.81
C ALA A 163 41.79 -62.60 -15.06
N GLU A 164 42.32 -62.05 -16.16
CA GLU A 164 42.55 -62.81 -17.39
C GLU A 164 43.60 -63.93 -17.20
N GLN A 165 44.71 -63.64 -16.51
CA GLN A 165 45.72 -64.66 -16.19
C GLN A 165 45.14 -65.80 -15.32
N CYS A 166 44.37 -65.46 -14.29
CA CYS A 166 43.69 -66.43 -13.44
C CYS A 166 42.69 -67.28 -14.25
N ASN A 167 41.90 -66.65 -15.10
CA ASN A 167 40.94 -67.34 -15.97
C ASN A 167 41.62 -68.29 -16.95
N GLN A 168 42.75 -67.88 -17.56
CA GLN A 168 43.54 -68.75 -18.44
C GLN A 168 44.15 -69.94 -17.69
N ALA A 169 44.67 -69.72 -16.48
CA ALA A 169 45.22 -70.79 -15.65
C ALA A 169 44.14 -71.80 -15.23
N LEU A 170 42.95 -71.32 -14.84
CA LEU A 170 41.81 -72.16 -14.51
C LEU A 170 41.35 -73.01 -15.70
N LYS A 171 41.23 -72.42 -16.90
CA LYS A 171 40.89 -73.16 -18.13
C LYS A 171 41.88 -74.29 -18.43
N LYS A 172 43.19 -74.08 -18.18
CA LYS A 172 44.22 -75.12 -18.35
C LYS A 172 44.11 -76.24 -17.33
N LEU A 173 43.77 -75.92 -16.08
CA LEU A 173 43.68 -76.90 -14.99
C LEU A 173 42.39 -77.71 -15.03
N LYS A 174 41.25 -77.10 -15.36
CA LYS A 174 39.94 -77.78 -15.37
C LYS A 174 39.02 -77.21 -16.47
N PRO A 175 39.11 -77.72 -17.72
CA PRO A 175 38.36 -77.20 -18.86
C PRO A 175 36.84 -77.27 -18.72
N THR A 176 36.33 -78.12 -17.83
CA THR A 176 34.89 -78.38 -17.62
C THR A 176 34.26 -77.47 -16.56
N VAL A 177 34.99 -76.50 -16.00
CA VAL A 177 34.43 -75.56 -15.01
C VAL A 177 33.96 -74.28 -15.68
N ASP A 178 32.66 -74.02 -15.61
CA ASP A 178 32.01 -72.77 -16.02
C ASP A 178 32.16 -71.70 -14.92
N PHE A 179 33.41 -71.32 -14.60
CA PHE A 179 33.75 -70.28 -13.63
C PHE A 179 34.68 -69.25 -14.27
N GLN A 180 34.39 -67.97 -14.08
CA GLN A 180 35.21 -66.88 -14.61
C GLN A 180 35.25 -65.71 -13.62
N TYR A 181 36.46 -65.23 -13.33
CA TYR A 181 36.66 -63.95 -12.64
C TYR A 181 36.27 -62.80 -13.56
N MET A 182 35.42 -61.90 -13.07
CA MET A 182 35.01 -60.68 -13.75
C MET A 182 35.32 -59.47 -12.90
N ILE A 183 35.50 -58.31 -13.55
CA ILE A 183 35.77 -57.07 -12.83
C ILE A 183 34.48 -56.30 -12.60
N ASN A 184 34.18 -56.07 -11.33
CA ASN A 184 33.08 -55.24 -10.89
C ASN A 184 33.55 -53.78 -10.79
N SER A 185 33.09 -52.95 -11.71
CA SER A 185 33.43 -51.52 -11.77
C SER A 185 32.83 -50.68 -10.63
N LYS A 186 32.00 -51.27 -9.76
CA LYS A 186 31.39 -50.60 -8.60
C LYS A 186 32.03 -50.97 -7.27
N GLY A 187 32.98 -51.91 -7.26
CA GLY A 187 33.71 -52.30 -6.05
C GLY A 187 34.64 -51.17 -5.59
N SER A 188 34.70 -50.91 -4.29
CA SER A 188 35.59 -49.90 -3.70
C SER A 188 36.89 -50.51 -3.15
N SER A 189 36.99 -51.84 -3.13
CA SER A 189 38.20 -52.57 -2.74
C SER A 189 38.60 -53.62 -3.79
N PRO A 190 39.87 -54.04 -3.86
CA PRO A 190 40.32 -55.05 -4.83
C PRO A 190 39.55 -56.38 -4.76
N ALA A 191 39.07 -56.76 -3.57
CA ALA A 191 38.25 -57.98 -3.38
C ALA A 191 36.83 -57.81 -3.92
N GLU A 192 36.24 -56.61 -3.78
CA GLU A 192 34.93 -56.30 -4.35
C GLU A 192 34.99 -56.08 -5.86
N MET A 193 36.13 -55.59 -6.37
CA MET A 193 36.37 -55.39 -7.80
C MET A 193 36.63 -56.71 -8.53
N LEU A 194 37.10 -57.76 -7.86
CA LEU A 194 37.31 -59.09 -8.44
C LEU A 194 36.20 -60.04 -7.99
N ASP A 195 35.06 -60.01 -8.69
CA ASP A 195 33.94 -60.89 -8.37
C ASP A 195 34.01 -62.22 -9.15
N ALA A 196 33.54 -63.28 -8.52
CA ALA A 196 33.63 -64.64 -8.97
C ALA A 196 32.23 -65.14 -9.38
N THR A 197 31.92 -65.12 -10.67
CA THR A 197 30.58 -65.52 -11.15
C THR A 197 30.57 -66.95 -11.67
N HIS A 198 29.53 -67.69 -11.27
CA HIS A 198 29.18 -69.00 -11.82
C HIS A 198 28.07 -68.82 -12.86
N LYS A 199 28.16 -69.51 -14.00
CA LYS A 199 27.13 -69.47 -15.08
C LYS A 199 25.69 -69.84 -14.62
N VAL A 200 25.54 -70.37 -13.41
CA VAL A 200 24.27 -70.64 -12.71
C VAL A 200 23.35 -69.41 -12.69
N GLU A 201 23.89 -68.19 -12.71
CA GLU A 201 23.09 -66.97 -12.58
C GLU A 201 22.24 -66.68 -13.82
N GLU A 202 22.72 -66.99 -15.02
CA GLU A 202 21.98 -66.77 -16.28
C GLU A 202 20.81 -67.76 -16.43
N GLU A 203 21.02 -69.03 -16.08
CA GLU A 203 19.96 -70.05 -16.05
C GLU A 203 18.92 -69.75 -14.98
N THR A 204 19.36 -69.26 -13.82
CA THR A 204 18.47 -68.82 -12.73
C THR A 204 17.65 -67.59 -13.15
N GLN A 205 18.26 -66.63 -13.86
CA GLN A 205 17.58 -65.45 -14.36
C GLN A 205 16.61 -65.77 -15.50
N ALA A 206 16.94 -66.70 -16.39
CA ALA A 206 16.04 -67.19 -17.42
C ALA A 206 14.84 -67.93 -16.82
N ALA A 207 15.06 -68.77 -15.81
CA ALA A 207 13.99 -69.45 -15.08
C ALA A 207 13.07 -68.45 -14.35
N ALA A 208 13.62 -67.40 -13.74
CA ALA A 208 12.83 -66.35 -13.10
C ALA A 208 11.95 -65.57 -14.10
N ARG A 209 12.45 -65.27 -15.30
CA ARG A 209 11.66 -64.62 -16.36
C ARG A 209 10.51 -65.50 -16.84
N ASN A 210 10.77 -66.79 -17.08
CA ASN A 210 9.72 -67.74 -17.47
C ASN A 210 8.63 -67.88 -16.40
N LEU A 211 8.99 -67.83 -15.11
CA LEU A 211 8.03 -67.85 -14.01
C LEU A 211 7.15 -66.59 -13.97
N LEU A 212 7.71 -65.41 -14.25
CA LEU A 212 6.95 -64.17 -14.32
C LEU A 212 5.95 -64.18 -15.48
N GLU A 213 6.38 -64.61 -16.67
CA GLU A 213 5.49 -64.73 -17.84
C GLU A 213 4.32 -65.71 -17.60
N LEU A 214 4.58 -66.81 -16.88
CA LEU A 214 3.54 -67.74 -16.46
C LEU A 214 2.55 -67.09 -15.47
N LEU A 215 3.03 -66.29 -14.53
CA LEU A 215 2.18 -65.57 -13.58
C LEU A 215 1.28 -64.54 -14.27
N ASP A 216 1.81 -63.81 -15.26
CA ASP A 216 1.03 -62.85 -16.05
C ASP A 216 -0.06 -63.57 -16.86
N GLY A 217 0.29 -64.67 -17.55
CA GLY A 217 -0.70 -65.47 -18.29
C GLY A 217 -1.76 -66.10 -17.37
N MET A 218 -1.39 -66.49 -16.14
CA MET A 218 -2.35 -66.95 -15.14
C MET A 218 -3.29 -65.82 -14.67
N ALA A 219 -2.79 -64.60 -14.55
CA ALA A 219 -3.62 -63.44 -14.19
C ALA A 219 -4.63 -63.11 -15.30
N GLU A 220 -4.20 -63.12 -16.56
CA GLU A 220 -5.09 -62.94 -17.72
C GLU A 220 -6.16 -64.04 -17.80
N HIS A 221 -5.79 -65.30 -17.59
CA HIS A 221 -6.74 -66.40 -17.58
C HIS A 221 -7.73 -66.29 -16.41
N LYS A 222 -7.28 -65.83 -15.24
CA LYS A 222 -8.15 -65.55 -14.10
C LYS A 222 -9.18 -64.46 -14.46
N GLU A 223 -8.73 -63.35 -15.05
CA GLU A 223 -9.62 -62.26 -15.48
C GLU A 223 -10.63 -62.74 -16.54
N PHE A 224 -10.19 -63.55 -17.50
CA PHE A 224 -11.07 -64.17 -18.50
C PHE A 224 -12.16 -65.06 -17.87
N ILE A 225 -11.81 -65.84 -16.83
CA ILE A 225 -12.79 -66.64 -16.10
C ILE A 225 -13.77 -65.75 -15.34
N GLU A 226 -13.29 -64.73 -14.64
CA GLU A 226 -14.13 -63.82 -13.85
C GLU A 226 -15.14 -63.08 -14.75
N THR A 227 -14.71 -62.60 -15.92
CA THR A 227 -15.60 -61.95 -16.91
C THR A 227 -16.60 -62.93 -17.50
N THR A 228 -16.19 -64.15 -17.83
CA THR A 228 -17.10 -65.20 -18.33
C THR A 228 -18.17 -65.57 -17.30
N ILE A 229 -17.81 -65.69 -16.02
CA ILE A 229 -18.75 -65.95 -14.93
C ILE A 229 -19.71 -64.76 -14.77
N ALA A 230 -19.21 -63.53 -14.82
CA ALA A 230 -20.04 -62.33 -14.74
C ALA A 230 -21.06 -62.27 -15.89
N GLN A 231 -20.63 -62.52 -17.12
CA GLN A 231 -21.52 -62.56 -18.29
C GLN A 231 -22.61 -63.62 -18.12
N ARG A 232 -22.23 -64.85 -17.75
CA ARG A 232 -23.23 -65.91 -17.52
C ARG A 232 -24.21 -65.58 -16.41
N ARG A 233 -23.79 -64.86 -15.35
CA ARG A 233 -24.71 -64.37 -14.31
C ARG A 233 -25.70 -63.36 -14.90
N THR A 234 -25.24 -62.43 -15.72
CA THR A 234 -26.11 -61.46 -16.41
C THR A 234 -27.11 -62.18 -17.32
N ASP A 235 -26.65 -63.09 -18.18
CA ASP A 235 -27.53 -63.85 -19.09
C ASP A 235 -28.59 -64.66 -18.31
N LEU A 236 -28.22 -65.22 -17.16
CA LEU A 236 -29.15 -65.93 -16.26
C LEU A 236 -30.20 -64.98 -15.65
N TYR A 237 -29.79 -63.79 -15.18
CA TYR A 237 -30.73 -62.80 -14.65
C TYR A 237 -31.68 -62.28 -15.74
N GLU A 238 -31.18 -61.97 -16.93
CA GLU A 238 -32.01 -61.55 -18.07
C GLU A 238 -33.00 -62.63 -18.49
N THR A 239 -32.56 -63.90 -18.53
CA THR A 239 -33.45 -65.03 -18.82
C THR A 239 -34.51 -65.21 -17.74
N ALA A 240 -34.15 -65.06 -16.46
CA ALA A 240 -35.10 -65.12 -15.36
C ALA A 240 -36.13 -63.98 -15.43
N ASP A 241 -35.68 -62.76 -15.73
CA ASP A 241 -36.54 -61.59 -15.92
C ASP A 241 -37.47 -61.75 -17.14
N TYR A 242 -37.00 -62.37 -18.22
CA TYR A 242 -37.85 -62.67 -19.39
C TYR A 242 -38.94 -63.70 -19.08
N ILE A 243 -38.64 -64.71 -18.25
CA ILE A 243 -39.60 -65.77 -17.86
C ILE A 243 -40.62 -65.25 -16.83
N GLN A 244 -40.24 -64.32 -15.93
CA GLN A 244 -41.15 -63.81 -14.90
C GLN A 244 -42.50 -63.32 -15.45
N PRO A 245 -42.60 -62.43 -16.45
CA PRO A 245 -43.87 -61.99 -17.01
C PRO A 245 -44.69 -63.12 -17.66
N ALA A 246 -44.05 -64.11 -18.28
CA ALA A 246 -44.74 -65.25 -18.91
C ALA A 246 -45.38 -66.17 -17.86
N CYS A 247 -44.68 -66.46 -16.76
CA CYS A 247 -45.25 -67.23 -15.66
C CYS A 247 -46.33 -66.45 -14.88
N TRP A 248 -46.24 -65.13 -14.78
CA TRP A 248 -47.26 -64.31 -14.13
C TRP A 248 -48.51 -64.12 -15.01
N ALA A 249 -48.36 -64.13 -16.34
CA ALA A 249 -49.49 -64.12 -17.27
C ALA A 249 -50.33 -65.42 -17.16
N ASP A 250 -49.69 -66.58 -17.05
CA ASP A 250 -50.41 -67.87 -16.93
C ASP A 250 -51.07 -68.06 -15.54
N VAL A 251 -50.54 -67.42 -14.48
CA VAL A 251 -51.12 -67.49 -13.12
C VAL A 251 -52.28 -66.50 -12.90
N ILE A 252 -52.39 -65.43 -13.71
CA ILE A 252 -53.47 -64.43 -13.56
C ILE A 252 -54.70 -64.75 -14.44
N THR A 253 -54.63 -65.72 -15.36
CA THR A 253 -55.77 -66.16 -16.20
C THR A 253 -56.44 -67.49 -15.78
N PHE A 254 -56.28 -67.94 -14.53
CA PHE A 254 -57.04 -69.08 -13.97
C PHE A 254 -57.81 -68.72 -12.69
#